data_AF-A7IDE6-F1
#
_entry.id   AF-A7IDE6-F1
#
_cell.length_a   1.000
_cell.length_b   1.000
_cell.length_c   1.000
_cell.angle_alpha   90.00
_cell.angle_beta   90.00
_cell.angle_gamma   90.00
#
_symmetry.space_group_name_H-M   'P 1'
#
loop_
_entity.id
_entity.type
_entity.pdbx_description
1 polymer ?
#
loop_
_entity_poly.entity_id
_entity_poly.type
_entity_poly.pdbx_seq_one_letter_code
_entity_poly.pdbx_strand_id
1 'polypeptide(L)'
;MTNPADIRDLLVRFTGPDLTQTLARIESKVRGVAAKDCVGFLEGAGVGREALAAAAEMKRLAGQINVTIHALGILLCLPHILEPDERVEYVSLGAGNTGRDFDLETNLRVAEFKFIRWRGGAESIRQNSVFKDYLLLAEHPTAKRKYLYLLGTEHALRFLRGGRALSSVLSRNDKLHKMFVDRFGETFRTVGDYYAVHASAVHIEDVSPWLSELAEELIAEPDAGADD
;
A
#
# COMPACT_ATOMS: atom_id res chain seq x y z
N MET A 1 -11.91 -2.19 26.25
CA MET A 1 -11.63 -2.28 24.80
C MET A 1 -12.96 -2.58 24.14
N THR A 2 -13.46 -1.65 23.33
CA THR A 2 -14.72 -1.82 22.58
C THR A 2 -14.49 -2.92 21.54
N ASN A 3 -15.38 -3.92 21.45
CA ASN A 3 -15.22 -5.02 20.51
C ASN A 3 -15.36 -4.48 19.06
N PRO A 4 -14.56 -4.92 18.08
CA PRO A 4 -14.73 -4.52 16.68
C PRO A 4 -16.17 -4.72 16.15
N ALA A 5 -16.89 -5.73 16.65
CA ALA A 5 -18.30 -5.94 16.35
C ALA A 5 -19.17 -4.75 16.80
N ASP A 6 -18.86 -4.15 17.96
CA ASP A 6 -19.57 -2.99 18.49
C ASP A 6 -19.34 -1.74 17.62
N ILE A 7 -18.16 -1.57 17.03
CA ILE A 7 -17.83 -0.43 16.14
C ILE A 7 -18.71 -0.47 14.90
N ARG A 8 -18.77 -1.63 14.23
CA ARG A 8 -19.59 -1.82 13.04
C ARG A 8 -21.06 -1.56 13.37
N ASP A 9 -21.56 -2.15 14.44
CA ASP A 9 -22.98 -2.07 14.78
C ASP A 9 -23.39 -0.65 15.18
N LEU A 10 -22.53 0.09 15.90
CA LEU A 10 -22.73 1.52 16.21
C LEU A 10 -22.76 2.39 14.95
N LEU A 11 -21.87 2.11 13.98
CA LEU A 11 -21.85 2.84 12.72
C LEU A 11 -23.07 2.53 11.87
N VAL A 12 -23.40 1.25 11.67
CA VAL A 12 -24.58 0.81 10.91
C VAL A 12 -25.87 1.40 11.49
N ARG A 13 -25.98 1.49 12.82
CA ARG A 13 -27.14 2.11 13.48
C ARG A 13 -27.28 3.59 13.11
N PHE A 14 -26.18 4.33 12.96
CA PHE A 14 -26.21 5.73 12.57
C PHE A 14 -26.35 5.92 11.06
N THR A 15 -25.59 5.19 10.24
CA THR A 15 -25.58 5.36 8.78
C THR A 15 -26.83 4.79 8.11
N GLY A 16 -27.43 3.77 8.73
CA GLY A 16 -28.44 2.95 8.07
C GLY A 16 -27.88 2.23 6.83
N PRO A 17 -28.78 1.68 5.98
CA PRO A 17 -28.39 1.04 4.72
C PRO A 17 -27.99 2.03 3.63
N ASP A 18 -28.43 3.28 3.73
CA ASP A 18 -28.10 4.38 2.81
C ASP A 18 -27.83 5.64 3.63
N LEU A 19 -26.55 6.06 3.64
CA LEU A 19 -26.10 7.21 4.39
C LEU A 19 -26.74 8.50 3.88
N THR A 20 -26.84 8.68 2.57
CA THR A 20 -27.37 9.90 1.95
C THR A 20 -28.83 10.11 2.34
N GLN A 21 -29.65 9.05 2.25
CA GLN A 21 -31.05 9.12 2.66
C GLN A 21 -31.18 9.34 4.17
N THR A 22 -30.31 8.72 4.97
CA THR A 22 -30.33 8.88 6.42
C THR A 22 -30.01 10.31 6.83
N LEU A 23 -28.99 10.93 6.22
CA LEU A 23 -28.62 12.32 6.47
C LEU A 23 -29.72 13.29 6.04
N ALA A 24 -30.28 13.14 4.83
CA ALA A 24 -31.37 13.99 4.35
C ALA A 24 -32.61 13.96 5.29
N ARG A 25 -32.93 12.78 5.85
CA ARG A 25 -33.99 12.62 6.85
C ARG A 25 -33.65 13.34 8.16
N ILE A 26 -32.40 13.24 8.63
CA ILE A 26 -31.94 13.92 9.85
C ILE A 26 -31.97 15.44 9.65
N GLU A 27 -31.48 15.95 8.52
CA GLU A 27 -31.47 17.38 8.16
C GLU A 27 -32.88 17.98 8.13
N SER A 28 -33.84 17.25 7.52
CA SER A 28 -35.23 17.67 7.49
C SER A 28 -35.85 17.72 8.89
N LYS A 29 -35.57 16.72 9.74
CA LYS A 29 -36.16 16.59 11.08
C LYS A 29 -35.50 17.46 12.15
N VAL A 30 -34.21 17.77 12.02
CA VAL A 30 -33.50 18.62 13.00
C VAL A 30 -33.96 20.08 12.89
N ARG A 31 -34.48 20.48 11.72
CA ARG A 31 -34.97 21.84 11.50
C ARG A 31 -36.11 22.17 12.46
N GLY A 32 -35.89 23.20 13.28
CA GLY A 32 -36.89 23.67 14.25
C GLY A 32 -36.91 22.89 15.57
N VAL A 33 -36.00 21.93 15.78
CA VAL A 33 -35.80 21.29 17.08
C VAL A 33 -35.36 22.34 18.11
N ALA A 34 -36.12 22.49 19.19
CA ALA A 34 -35.78 23.38 20.29
C ALA A 34 -34.74 22.73 21.21
N ALA A 35 -34.00 23.55 21.95
CA ALA A 35 -32.94 23.07 22.86
C ALA A 35 -33.43 21.99 23.85
N LYS A 36 -34.65 22.14 24.38
CA LYS A 36 -35.28 21.18 25.31
C LYS A 36 -35.55 19.80 24.70
N ASP A 37 -35.72 19.73 23.38
CA ASP A 37 -36.05 18.50 22.63
C ASP A 37 -34.81 17.91 21.94
N CYS A 38 -33.69 18.64 21.95
CA CYS A 38 -32.47 18.29 21.23
C CYS A 38 -31.86 16.96 21.69
N VAL A 39 -31.80 16.71 23.00
CA VAL A 39 -31.23 15.46 23.54
C VAL A 39 -32.02 14.24 23.04
N GLY A 40 -33.35 14.27 23.17
CA GLY A 40 -34.20 13.18 22.69
C GLY A 40 -34.16 13.00 21.16
N PHE A 41 -34.03 14.10 20.41
CA PHE A 41 -33.83 14.02 18.96
C PHE A 41 -32.51 13.30 18.60
N LEU A 42 -31.40 13.69 19.24
CA LEU A 42 -30.08 13.10 18.99
C LEU A 42 -30.06 11.62 19.34
N GLU A 43 -30.62 11.23 20.50
CA GLU A 43 -30.76 9.83 20.92
C GLU A 43 -31.58 9.01 19.90
N GLY A 44 -32.74 9.54 19.47
CA GLY A 44 -33.60 8.89 18.48
C GLY A 44 -33.00 8.81 17.07
N ALA A 45 -32.08 9.71 16.73
CA ALA A 45 -31.32 9.68 15.48
C ALA A 45 -30.05 8.81 15.55
N GLY A 46 -29.76 8.18 16.70
CA GLY A 46 -28.54 7.41 16.90
C GLY A 46 -27.27 8.27 16.94
N VAL A 47 -27.42 9.57 17.17
CA VAL A 47 -26.31 10.53 17.27
C VAL A 47 -25.82 10.56 18.71
N GLY A 48 -24.70 9.89 18.96
CA GLY A 48 -24.10 9.79 20.29
C GLY A 48 -22.58 9.84 20.25
N ARG A 49 -21.97 10.09 21.41
CA ARG A 49 -20.51 10.07 21.57
C ARG A 49 -19.92 8.71 21.17
N GLU A 50 -20.66 7.63 21.39
CA GLU A 50 -20.28 6.26 21.02
C GLU A 50 -20.17 6.09 19.51
N ALA A 51 -21.13 6.59 18.73
CA ALA A 51 -21.09 6.54 17.27
C ALA A 51 -19.93 7.37 16.70
N LEU A 52 -19.66 8.55 17.27
CA LEU A 52 -18.51 9.37 16.89
C LEU A 52 -17.18 8.69 17.24
N ALA A 53 -17.06 8.08 18.42
CA ALA A 53 -15.89 7.33 18.81
C ALA A 53 -15.66 6.10 17.91
N ALA A 54 -16.72 5.39 17.54
CA ALA A 54 -16.67 4.29 16.58
C ALA A 54 -16.20 4.76 15.20
N ALA A 55 -16.68 5.91 14.71
CA ALA A 55 -16.23 6.49 13.44
C ALA A 55 -14.74 6.87 13.48
N ALA A 56 -14.29 7.50 14.56
CA ALA A 56 -12.89 7.85 14.76
C ALA A 56 -12.00 6.61 14.80
N GLU A 57 -12.41 5.55 15.49
CA GLU A 57 -11.66 4.30 15.58
C GLU A 57 -11.64 3.55 14.25
N MET A 58 -12.78 3.50 13.53
CA MET A 58 -12.83 2.93 12.18
C MET A 58 -11.92 3.69 11.22
N LYS A 59 -11.88 5.03 11.28
CA LYS A 59 -10.95 5.85 10.50
C LYS A 59 -9.50 5.55 10.86
N ARG A 60 -9.20 5.38 12.16
CA ARG A 60 -7.85 5.01 12.65
C ARG A 60 -7.42 3.65 12.12
N LEU A 61 -8.30 2.65 12.19
CA LEU A 61 -8.07 1.29 11.67
C LEU A 61 -7.90 1.32 10.15
N ALA A 62 -8.80 2.00 9.44
CA ALA A 62 -8.73 2.16 7.99
C ALA A 62 -7.41 2.81 7.53
N GLY A 63 -6.94 3.83 8.25
CA GLY A 63 -5.65 4.47 7.98
C GLY A 63 -4.44 3.56 8.18
N GLN A 64 -4.59 2.42 8.85
CA GLN A 64 -3.52 1.43 9.07
C GLN A 64 -3.62 0.23 8.13
N ILE A 65 -4.70 0.10 7.33
CA ILE A 65 -4.95 -1.07 6.49
C ILE A 65 -3.79 -1.36 5.54
N ASN A 66 -3.22 -0.34 4.88
CA ASN A 66 -2.11 -0.55 3.95
C ASN A 66 -0.87 -1.13 4.64
N VAL A 67 -0.54 -0.63 5.83
CA VAL A 67 0.59 -1.12 6.63
C VAL A 67 0.31 -2.55 7.10
N THR A 68 -0.92 -2.82 7.55
CA THR A 68 -1.35 -4.16 7.97
C THR A 68 -1.27 -5.16 6.82
N ILE A 69 -1.78 -4.82 5.64
CA ILE A 69 -1.69 -5.67 4.43
C ILE A 69 -0.24 -5.96 4.10
N HIS A 70 0.63 -4.94 4.14
CA HIS A 70 2.04 -5.10 3.83
C HIS A 70 2.75 -6.03 4.84
N ALA A 71 2.56 -5.80 6.14
CA ALA A 71 3.12 -6.64 7.18
C ALA A 71 2.65 -8.09 7.09
N LEU A 72 1.34 -8.30 6.93
CA LEU A 72 0.76 -9.64 6.80
C LEU A 72 1.23 -10.33 5.52
N GLY A 73 1.25 -9.61 4.40
CA GLY A 73 1.72 -10.14 3.12
C GLY A 73 3.15 -10.66 3.20
N ILE A 74 4.06 -9.91 3.86
CA ILE A 74 5.45 -10.36 4.08
C ILE A 74 5.47 -11.63 4.95
N LEU A 75 4.81 -11.58 6.12
CA LEU A 75 4.82 -12.68 7.09
C LEU A 75 4.26 -13.98 6.49
N LEU A 76 3.20 -13.87 5.68
CA LEU A 76 2.59 -15.01 4.99
C LEU A 76 3.46 -15.54 3.85
N CYS A 77 4.33 -14.74 3.24
CA CYS A 77 5.30 -15.24 2.26
C CYS A 77 6.46 -16.03 2.88
N LEU A 78 6.86 -15.73 4.12
CA LEU A 78 8.07 -16.30 4.73
C LEU A 78 8.15 -17.84 4.67
N PRO A 79 7.10 -18.62 5.01
CA PRO A 79 7.16 -20.07 4.96
C PRO A 79 7.36 -20.65 3.55
N HIS A 80 7.06 -19.86 2.51
CA HIS A 80 7.14 -20.28 1.12
C HIS A 80 8.45 -19.89 0.44
N ILE A 81 9.05 -18.78 0.87
CA ILE A 81 10.30 -18.27 0.28
C ILE A 81 11.53 -18.78 1.03
N LEU A 82 11.47 -18.99 2.35
CA LEU A 82 12.65 -19.36 3.14
C LEU A 82 13.09 -20.79 2.84
N GLU A 83 14.39 -20.96 2.63
CA GLU A 83 15.02 -22.28 2.58
C GLU A 83 15.22 -22.86 4.00
N PRO A 84 15.39 -24.19 4.15
CA PRO A 84 15.46 -24.84 5.47
C PRO A 84 16.49 -24.24 6.45
N ASP A 85 17.63 -23.75 5.94
CA ASP A 85 18.71 -23.14 6.73
C ASP A 85 18.76 -21.60 6.62
N GLU A 86 17.79 -21.01 5.92
CA GLU A 86 17.69 -19.57 5.79
C GLU A 86 17.08 -18.94 7.04
N ARG A 87 17.73 -17.90 7.55
CA ARG A 87 17.37 -17.23 8.79
C ARG A 87 17.09 -15.76 8.50
N VAL A 88 15.92 -15.30 8.93
CA VAL A 88 15.58 -13.88 8.93
C VAL A 88 16.54 -13.15 9.86
N GLU A 89 17.28 -12.19 9.32
CA GLU A 89 18.12 -11.27 10.08
C GLU A 89 17.33 -10.00 10.41
N TYR A 90 16.47 -9.56 9.48
CA TYR A 90 15.62 -8.40 9.63
C TYR A 90 14.35 -8.48 8.78
N VAL A 91 13.26 -7.90 9.29
CA VAL A 91 12.02 -7.67 8.55
C VAL A 91 11.40 -6.33 8.94
N SER A 92 10.99 -5.54 7.96
CA SER A 92 10.27 -4.27 8.13
C SER A 92 8.77 -4.51 8.02
N LEU A 93 8.05 -4.35 9.12
CA LEU A 93 6.60 -4.64 9.22
C LEU A 93 5.74 -3.40 9.49
N GLY A 94 6.30 -2.20 9.45
CA GLY A 94 5.62 -1.00 9.96
C GLY A 94 6.03 0.29 9.26
N ALA A 95 5.25 1.34 9.51
CA ALA A 95 5.48 2.66 8.90
C ALA A 95 6.85 3.23 9.32
N GLY A 96 7.68 3.47 8.31
CA GLY A 96 9.02 4.01 8.46
C GLY A 96 10.04 2.89 8.60
N ASN A 97 10.72 2.59 7.50
CA ASN A 97 11.91 1.76 7.49
C ASN A 97 12.98 2.51 8.33
N THR A 98 12.99 2.30 9.65
CA THR A 98 13.86 3.03 10.59
C THR A 98 15.30 2.59 10.38
N GLY A 99 15.95 3.19 9.39
CA GLY A 99 17.38 3.02 9.11
C GLY A 99 17.76 1.74 8.36
N ARG A 100 16.82 1.06 7.68
CA ARG A 100 17.09 -0.15 6.90
C ARG A 100 16.71 0.03 5.43
N ASP A 101 17.42 -0.70 4.57
CA ASP A 101 17.38 -0.50 3.12
C ASP A 101 16.29 -1.33 2.43
N PHE A 102 15.82 -2.43 3.05
CA PHE A 102 14.90 -3.41 2.45
C PHE A 102 13.79 -3.86 3.39
N ASP A 103 12.72 -4.44 2.84
CA ASP A 103 11.61 -5.02 3.58
C ASP A 103 12.00 -6.33 4.31
N LEU A 104 12.86 -7.14 3.69
CA LEU A 104 13.35 -8.39 4.25
C LEU A 104 14.85 -8.53 4.00
N GLU A 105 15.57 -8.94 5.04
CA GLU A 105 16.95 -9.38 4.94
C GLU A 105 17.12 -10.70 5.70
N THR A 106 17.74 -11.66 5.04
CA THR A 106 18.12 -12.96 5.61
C THR A 106 19.63 -13.13 5.46
N ASN A 107 20.17 -14.22 6.00
CA ASN A 107 21.55 -14.61 5.74
C ASN A 107 21.83 -14.92 4.25
N LEU A 108 20.80 -15.13 3.41
CA LEU A 108 20.95 -15.51 1.99
C LEU A 108 20.37 -14.51 0.99
N ARG A 109 19.48 -13.60 1.40
CA ARG A 109 18.80 -12.67 0.48
C ARG A 109 18.47 -11.31 1.10
N VAL A 110 18.27 -10.35 0.21
CA VAL A 110 17.58 -9.08 0.46
C VAL A 110 16.36 -9.02 -0.45
N ALA A 111 15.24 -8.50 0.05
CA ALA A 111 14.02 -8.47 -0.73
C ALA A 111 13.12 -7.25 -0.44
N GLU A 112 12.38 -6.87 -1.47
CA GLU A 112 11.32 -5.86 -1.46
C GLU A 112 9.98 -6.52 -1.82
N PHE A 113 8.91 -6.05 -1.18
CA PHE A 113 7.55 -6.52 -1.45
C PHE A 113 6.67 -5.40 -1.96
N LYS A 114 5.93 -5.66 -3.04
CA LYS A 114 4.92 -4.74 -3.55
C LYS A 114 3.62 -5.48 -3.84
N PHE A 115 2.70 -5.36 -2.88
CA PHE A 115 1.33 -5.85 -2.99
C PHE A 115 0.46 -4.84 -3.76
N ILE A 116 0.75 -4.68 -5.06
CA ILE A 116 0.05 -3.77 -5.96
C ILE A 116 -1.08 -4.52 -6.68
N ARG A 117 -2.31 -4.04 -6.54
CA ARG A 117 -3.39 -4.36 -7.47
C ARG A 117 -3.39 -3.34 -8.61
N TRP A 118 -3.05 -3.80 -9.82
CA TRP A 118 -3.09 -2.98 -11.03
C TRP A 118 -4.55 -2.77 -11.46
N ARG A 119 -4.99 -1.52 -11.62
CA ARG A 119 -6.37 -1.17 -12.01
C ARG A 119 -6.51 -0.90 -13.50
N GLY A 120 -5.39 -0.64 -14.18
CA GLY A 120 -5.38 -0.18 -15.56
C GLY A 120 -5.54 1.34 -15.64
N GLY A 121 -5.02 1.95 -16.71
CA GLY A 121 -4.94 3.40 -16.82
C GLY A 121 -3.60 3.98 -16.33
N ALA A 122 -3.65 5.15 -15.69
CA ALA A 122 -2.46 5.91 -15.30
C ALA A 122 -1.77 5.35 -14.03
N GLU A 123 -1.03 4.25 -14.17
CA GLU A 123 -0.34 3.56 -13.06
C GLU A 123 1.03 4.15 -12.70
N SER A 124 1.22 5.45 -12.97
CA SER A 124 2.54 6.09 -12.97
C SER A 124 3.24 6.05 -11.62
N ILE A 125 2.51 6.27 -10.53
CA ILE A 125 3.04 6.26 -9.16
C ILE A 125 3.49 4.85 -8.78
N ARG A 126 2.65 3.84 -9.08
CA ARG A 126 2.93 2.43 -8.77
C ARG A 126 4.12 1.91 -9.56
N GLN A 127 4.19 2.23 -10.86
CA GLN A 127 5.33 1.93 -11.72
C GLN A 127 6.62 2.57 -11.23
N ASN A 128 6.59 3.85 -10.86
CA ASN A 128 7.77 4.54 -10.35
C ASN A 128 8.29 3.89 -9.05
N SER A 129 7.38 3.47 -8.17
CA SER A 129 7.72 2.73 -6.94
C SER A 129 8.40 1.39 -7.26
N VAL A 130 7.84 0.60 -8.18
CA VAL A 130 8.44 -0.67 -8.63
C VAL A 130 9.84 -0.46 -9.22
N PHE A 131 10.02 0.55 -10.08
CA PHE A 131 11.34 0.83 -10.65
C PHE A 131 12.35 1.25 -9.60
N LYS A 132 11.95 2.10 -8.64
CA LYS A 132 12.80 2.52 -7.54
C LYS A 132 13.35 1.31 -6.78
N ASP A 133 12.49 0.38 -6.39
CA ASP A 133 12.91 -0.73 -5.54
C ASP A 133 13.73 -1.76 -6.33
N TYR A 134 13.38 -1.99 -7.60
CA TYR A 134 14.21 -2.75 -8.52
C TYR A 134 15.61 -2.15 -8.65
N LEU A 135 15.70 -0.83 -8.89
CA LEU A 135 16.96 -0.10 -9.01
C LEU A 135 17.79 -0.20 -7.72
N LEU A 136 17.18 0.03 -6.56
CA LEU A 136 17.87 -0.07 -5.27
C LEU A 136 18.39 -1.48 -5.01
N LEU A 137 17.60 -2.52 -5.27
CA LEU A 137 18.04 -3.91 -5.17
C LEU A 137 19.19 -4.21 -6.14
N ALA A 138 19.03 -3.90 -7.43
CA ALA A 138 20.02 -4.16 -8.46
C ALA A 138 21.38 -3.54 -8.10
N GLU A 139 21.37 -2.31 -7.59
CA GLU A 139 22.56 -1.53 -7.33
C GLU A 139 23.16 -1.73 -5.94
N HIS A 140 22.47 -2.43 -5.04
CA HIS A 140 22.95 -2.68 -3.68
C HIS A 140 24.16 -3.62 -3.67
N PRO A 141 25.28 -3.23 -3.04
CA PRO A 141 26.50 -4.03 -3.02
C PRO A 141 26.40 -5.15 -1.97
N THR A 142 25.90 -6.31 -2.39
CA THR A 142 25.81 -7.51 -1.54
C THR A 142 26.04 -8.77 -2.35
N ALA A 143 26.53 -9.83 -1.69
CA ALA A 143 26.57 -11.18 -2.24
C ALA A 143 25.24 -11.93 -2.04
N LYS A 144 24.33 -11.39 -1.22
CA LYS A 144 22.99 -11.94 -1.01
C LYS A 144 22.19 -11.88 -2.30
N ARG A 145 21.31 -12.86 -2.50
CA ARG A 145 20.35 -12.86 -3.61
C ARG A 145 19.38 -11.69 -3.45
N LYS A 146 18.92 -11.13 -4.56
CA LYS A 146 18.06 -9.95 -4.58
C LYS A 146 16.70 -10.32 -5.15
N TYR A 147 15.63 -10.06 -4.40
CA TYR A 147 14.27 -10.44 -4.80
C TYR A 147 13.32 -9.24 -4.76
N LEU A 148 12.46 -9.16 -5.77
CA LEU A 148 11.32 -8.25 -5.80
C LEU A 148 10.05 -9.10 -5.93
N TYR A 149 9.29 -9.19 -4.85
CA TYR A 149 8.08 -9.98 -4.75
C TYR A 149 6.84 -9.13 -5.06
N LEU A 150 6.03 -9.58 -6.03
CA LEU A 150 4.88 -8.84 -6.54
C LEU A 150 3.59 -9.66 -6.49
N LEU A 151 2.44 -8.99 -6.37
CA LEU A 151 1.15 -9.59 -6.74
C LEU A 151 0.94 -9.48 -8.25
N GLY A 152 1.26 -10.55 -8.97
CA GLY A 152 1.24 -10.56 -10.43
C GLY A 152 2.42 -9.78 -11.01
N THR A 153 3.14 -10.41 -11.94
CA THR A 153 4.37 -9.83 -12.51
C THR A 153 4.16 -9.18 -13.87
N GLU A 154 3.06 -9.48 -14.56
CA GLU A 154 2.87 -9.11 -15.97
C GLU A 154 2.96 -7.60 -16.21
N HIS A 155 2.23 -6.80 -15.42
CA HIS A 155 2.22 -5.34 -15.58
C HIS A 155 3.59 -4.73 -15.27
N ALA A 156 4.22 -5.16 -14.16
CA ALA A 156 5.54 -4.70 -13.76
C ALA A 156 6.59 -5.03 -14.82
N LEU A 157 6.61 -6.25 -15.34
CA LEU A 157 7.55 -6.68 -16.37
C LEU A 157 7.33 -5.94 -17.69
N ARG A 158 6.07 -5.69 -18.08
CA ARG A 158 5.74 -4.88 -19.25
C ARG A 158 6.27 -3.45 -19.11
N PHE A 159 6.11 -2.86 -17.93
CA PHE A 159 6.63 -1.53 -17.63
C PHE A 159 8.17 -1.51 -17.61
N LEU A 160 8.82 -2.47 -16.95
CA LEU A 160 10.29 -2.58 -16.87
C LEU A 160 10.94 -2.78 -18.23
N ARG A 161 10.25 -3.44 -19.16
CA ARG A 161 10.68 -3.60 -20.56
C ARG A 161 10.23 -2.44 -21.46
N GLY A 162 9.52 -1.46 -20.90
CA GLY A 162 8.91 -0.35 -21.64
C GLY A 162 9.84 0.85 -21.81
N GLY A 163 9.48 1.75 -22.72
CA GLY A 163 10.29 2.92 -23.09
C GLY A 163 10.06 4.16 -22.23
N ARG A 164 9.58 4.05 -20.99
CA ARG A 164 9.32 5.22 -20.15
C ARG A 164 10.63 5.90 -19.79
N ALA A 165 10.71 7.22 -19.98
CA ALA A 165 11.94 7.98 -19.73
C ALA A 165 12.34 7.95 -18.25
N LEU A 166 13.62 7.69 -17.97
CA LEU A 166 14.15 7.65 -16.60
C LEU A 166 14.00 8.99 -15.88
N SER A 167 14.19 10.11 -16.61
CA SER A 167 13.96 11.46 -16.10
C SER A 167 12.53 11.66 -15.61
N SER A 168 11.53 11.05 -16.25
CA SER A 168 10.13 11.08 -15.79
C SER A 168 9.91 10.21 -14.57
N VAL A 169 10.45 8.98 -14.58
CA VAL A 169 10.26 7.99 -13.50
C VAL A 169 10.92 8.44 -12.20
N LEU A 170 12.11 9.04 -12.29
CA LEU A 170 12.90 9.48 -11.14
C LEU A 170 12.62 10.94 -10.73
N SER A 171 11.77 11.66 -11.47
CA SER A 171 11.50 13.10 -11.28
C SER A 171 11.09 13.54 -9.87
N ARG A 172 10.47 12.66 -9.08
CA ARG A 172 10.01 12.95 -7.71
C ARG A 172 10.97 12.43 -6.63
N ASN A 173 12.17 11.96 -6.99
CA ASN A 173 13.15 11.42 -6.06
C ASN A 173 14.56 11.90 -6.42
N ASP A 174 14.88 13.14 -6.04
CA ASP A 174 16.15 13.80 -6.36
C ASP A 174 17.38 13.00 -5.91
N LYS A 175 17.31 12.35 -4.75
CA LYS A 175 18.42 11.53 -4.23
C LYS A 175 18.68 10.34 -5.15
N LEU A 176 17.64 9.62 -5.55
CA LEU A 176 17.76 8.46 -6.44
C LEU A 176 18.15 8.89 -7.86
N HIS A 177 17.60 10.00 -8.36
CA HIS A 177 17.99 10.58 -9.63
C HIS A 177 19.48 10.93 -9.65
N LYS A 178 19.98 11.61 -8.60
CA LYS A 178 21.40 11.96 -8.47
C LYS A 178 22.28 10.71 -8.42
N MET A 179 21.93 9.73 -7.59
CA MET A 179 22.64 8.44 -7.54
C MET A 179 22.72 7.78 -8.91
N PHE A 180 21.62 7.79 -9.68
CA PHE A 180 21.57 7.21 -11.01
C PHE A 180 22.49 7.95 -11.99
N VAL A 181 22.41 9.30 -12.03
CA VAL A 181 23.24 10.13 -12.91
C VAL A 181 24.73 10.01 -12.55
N ASP A 182 25.07 10.04 -11.26
CA ASP A 182 26.46 9.93 -10.79
C ASP A 182 27.10 8.58 -11.21
N ARG A 183 26.29 7.51 -11.28
CA ARG A 183 26.77 6.16 -11.62
C ARG A 183 26.74 5.83 -13.11
N PHE A 184 25.70 6.28 -13.81
CA PHE A 184 25.43 5.86 -15.19
C PHE A 184 25.49 7.00 -16.22
N GLY A 185 25.50 8.26 -15.78
CA GLY A 185 25.43 9.42 -16.66
C GLY A 185 24.24 9.34 -17.61
N GLU A 186 24.49 9.51 -18.91
CA GLU A 186 23.48 9.45 -19.97
C GLU A 186 23.38 8.07 -20.66
N THR A 187 24.01 7.03 -20.10
CA THR A 187 24.10 5.69 -20.72
C THR A 187 22.71 5.09 -20.97
N PHE A 188 21.76 5.31 -20.05
CA PHE A 188 20.40 4.81 -20.14
C PHE A 188 19.42 5.98 -20.23
N ARG A 189 18.48 5.92 -21.19
CA ARG A 189 17.47 6.97 -21.39
C ARG A 189 16.10 6.53 -20.89
N THR A 190 15.80 5.24 -21.02
CA THR A 190 14.52 4.63 -20.63
C THR A 190 14.70 3.56 -19.57
N VAL A 191 13.60 3.24 -18.89
CA VAL A 191 13.53 2.10 -17.95
C VAL A 191 13.94 0.80 -18.64
N GLY A 192 13.46 0.58 -19.87
CA GLY A 192 13.80 -0.59 -20.70
C GLY A 192 15.28 -0.70 -21.01
N ASP A 193 15.97 0.41 -21.29
CA ASP A 193 17.41 0.40 -21.57
C ASP A 193 18.20 -0.13 -20.37
N TYR A 194 17.89 0.39 -19.18
CA TYR A 194 18.52 -0.03 -17.93
C TYR A 194 18.19 -1.49 -17.61
N TYR A 195 16.90 -1.84 -17.68
CA TYR A 195 16.43 -3.20 -17.37
C TYR A 195 17.02 -4.24 -18.31
N ALA A 196 17.19 -3.95 -19.60
CA ALA A 196 17.77 -4.88 -20.56
C ALA A 196 19.20 -5.32 -20.18
N VAL A 197 19.99 -4.41 -19.59
CA VAL A 197 21.36 -4.71 -19.16
C VAL A 197 21.40 -5.35 -17.78
N HIS A 198 20.41 -5.08 -16.91
CA HIS A 198 20.45 -5.50 -15.50
C HIS A 198 19.36 -6.52 -15.13
N ALA A 199 18.63 -7.08 -16.11
CA ALA A 199 17.49 -7.96 -15.90
C ALA A 199 17.76 -9.13 -14.93
N SER A 200 18.97 -9.68 -14.94
CA SER A 200 19.38 -10.80 -14.07
C SER A 200 19.86 -10.37 -12.68
N ALA A 201 19.94 -9.08 -12.38
CA ALA A 201 20.42 -8.56 -11.10
C ALA A 201 19.43 -8.76 -9.95
N VAL A 202 18.14 -8.92 -10.26
CA VAL A 202 17.05 -9.08 -9.28
C VAL A 202 16.07 -10.13 -9.79
N HIS A 203 15.74 -11.10 -8.94
CA HIS A 203 14.68 -12.07 -9.20
C HIS A 203 13.32 -11.43 -8.96
N ILE A 204 12.48 -11.38 -9.99
CA ILE A 204 11.10 -10.87 -9.87
C ILE A 204 10.16 -12.08 -9.80
N GLU A 205 9.49 -12.25 -8.67
CA GLU A 205 8.64 -13.42 -8.41
C GLU A 205 7.20 -13.02 -8.05
N ASP A 206 6.27 -13.87 -8.46
CA ASP A 206 4.85 -13.71 -8.19
C ASP A 206 4.48 -14.45 -6.89
N VAL A 207 3.99 -13.70 -5.91
CA VAL A 207 3.57 -14.24 -4.61
C VAL A 207 2.06 -14.39 -4.48
N SER A 208 1.30 -14.08 -5.54
CA SER A 208 -0.16 -14.25 -5.58
C SER A 208 -0.63 -15.65 -5.18
N PRO A 209 0.05 -16.76 -5.53
CA PRO A 209 -0.37 -18.11 -5.12
C PRO A 209 -0.42 -18.34 -3.61
N TRP A 210 0.25 -17.50 -2.81
CA TRP A 210 0.27 -17.61 -1.34
C TRP A 210 -0.61 -16.55 -0.65
N LEU A 211 -1.16 -15.62 -1.42
CA LEU A 211 -1.89 -14.44 -0.94
C LEU A 211 -3.21 -14.27 -1.73
N SER A 212 -3.94 -15.36 -1.93
CA SER A 212 -5.19 -15.41 -2.70
C SER A 212 -6.21 -14.34 -2.27
N GLU A 213 -6.31 -14.06 -0.99
CA GLU A 213 -7.22 -13.11 -0.38
C GLU A 213 -6.93 -11.68 -0.82
N LEU A 214 -5.64 -11.35 -1.04
CA LEU A 214 -5.22 -10.06 -1.56
C LEU A 214 -5.34 -10.00 -3.08
N ALA A 215 -5.14 -11.12 -3.77
CA ALA A 215 -5.29 -11.22 -5.21
C ALA A 215 -6.76 -11.05 -5.64
N GLU A 216 -7.71 -11.53 -4.83
CA GLU A 216 -9.14 -11.54 -5.14
C GLU A 216 -9.87 -10.26 -4.62
N GLU A 217 -9.63 -9.81 -3.39
CA GLU A 217 -10.55 -8.91 -2.67
C GLU A 217 -10.06 -7.50 -2.27
N LEU A 218 -8.91 -7.01 -2.73
CA LEU A 218 -8.49 -5.66 -2.31
C LEU A 218 -9.39 -4.53 -2.84
N ILE A 219 -10.09 -3.88 -1.91
CA ILE A 219 -10.89 -2.67 -2.08
C ILE A 219 -9.98 -1.54 -2.58
N ALA A 220 -10.49 -0.76 -3.54
CA ALA A 220 -9.78 0.36 -4.10
C ALA A 220 -9.43 1.40 -3.02
N GLU A 221 -8.14 1.60 -2.74
CA GLU A 221 -7.68 2.86 -2.13
C GLU A 221 -8.18 4.07 -2.94
N PRO A 222 -8.80 5.07 -2.30
CA PRO A 222 -9.13 6.33 -2.94
C PRO A 222 -7.82 7.03 -3.35
N ASP A 223 -7.78 7.54 -4.58
CA ASP A 223 -6.64 8.33 -5.05
C ASP A 223 -6.43 9.53 -4.14
N ALA A 224 -5.30 9.55 -3.43
CA ALA A 224 -4.81 10.76 -2.78
C ALA A 224 -4.28 11.70 -3.88
N GLY A 225 -5.19 12.44 -4.52
CA GLY A 225 -4.83 13.40 -5.56
C GLY A 225 -6.00 13.91 -6.40
N ALA A 226 -6.89 14.67 -5.79
CA ALA A 226 -7.74 15.64 -6.48
C ALA A 226 -8.25 16.70 -5.47
N ASP A 227 -7.33 17.46 -4.91
CA ASP A 227 -7.64 18.81 -4.42
C ASP A 227 -6.78 19.76 -5.26
N ASP A 228 -7.42 20.33 -6.29
CA ASP A 228 -7.03 21.61 -6.91
C ASP A 228 -7.67 22.75 -6.11
#